data_AF-A0A7V9ZQQ3-F1
#
_entry.id   AF-A0A7V9ZQQ3-F1
#
_cell.length_a   1.000
_cell.length_b   1.000
_cell.length_c   1.000
_cell.angle_alpha   90.00
_cell.angle_beta   90.00
_cell.angle_gamma   90.00
#
_symmetry.space_group_name_H-M   'P 1'
#
loop_
_entity.id
_entity.type
_entity.pdbx_description
1 polymer ?
#
loop_
_entity_poly.entity_id
_entity_poly.type
_entity_poly.pdbx_seq_one_letter_code
_entity_poly.pdbx_strand_id
1 'polypeptide(L)'
;MELTGLTSEQVTERIAKGLRNVTSKTRTKRTQEIVFENLFSIFNLVVLVVIGFLLFFYFRTRNSTLILDSVGVLVVALINTTLAISQEIKAKRALDKVSLLLERKVTVIRDGEEVSIDQKEIVVDDLILLKRGDQIVVDGRVETSNHLEIDESLLTGESVPLFKSESDEILSGSFCVSGNGTYVAEKVGDDCYANKVTDIAKKLKHNLTPLQKKLDHIVETLLVVSASLVLLELLFDPHANMDDMDFIRRLSTIVISLIPQGLVLMASITFALGVYRISRIGAIVEKLNAIESFSNVQIVCMDKTGT
;
A
#
# COMPACT_ATOMS: atom_id res chain seq x y z
N MET A 1 -25.18 7.44 -37.02
CA MET A 1 -23.74 7.59 -37.33
C MET A 1 -23.06 6.33 -36.84
N GLU A 2 -22.24 5.67 -37.65
CA GLU A 2 -21.37 4.60 -37.14
C GLU A 2 -20.32 5.26 -36.26
N LEU A 3 -20.37 4.97 -34.96
CA LEU A 3 -19.38 5.45 -34.00
C LEU A 3 -18.10 4.63 -34.20
N THR A 4 -17.06 5.25 -34.75
CA THR A 4 -15.80 4.56 -35.09
C THR A 4 -14.80 4.55 -33.94
N GLY A 5 -14.92 5.48 -32.98
CA GLY A 5 -13.97 5.61 -31.87
C GLY A 5 -12.55 5.93 -32.32
N LEU A 6 -11.56 5.66 -31.44
CA LEU A 6 -10.14 5.88 -31.75
C LEU A 6 -9.54 4.74 -32.56
N THR A 7 -8.56 5.05 -33.42
CA THR A 7 -7.77 4.02 -34.09
C THR A 7 -6.67 3.46 -33.21
N SER A 8 -6.23 2.23 -33.47
CA SER A 8 -5.11 1.62 -32.74
C SER A 8 -3.81 2.45 -32.76
N GLU A 9 -3.56 3.19 -33.84
CA GLU A 9 -2.41 4.10 -33.96
C GLU A 9 -2.56 5.33 -33.04
N GLN A 10 -3.75 5.93 -33.03
CA GLN A 10 -4.11 7.06 -32.17
C GLN A 10 -4.06 6.71 -30.68
N VAL A 11 -4.44 5.48 -30.32
CA VAL A 11 -4.30 4.98 -28.94
C VAL A 11 -2.82 4.86 -28.57
N THR A 12 -2.00 4.30 -29.46
CA THR A 12 -0.55 4.13 -29.23
C THR A 12 0.15 5.47 -29.03
N GLU A 13 -0.22 6.49 -29.82
CA GLU A 13 0.30 7.85 -29.67
C GLU A 13 -0.03 8.45 -28.29
N ARG A 14 -1.27 8.29 -27.82
CA ARG A 14 -1.71 8.78 -26.49
C ARG A 14 -1.02 8.04 -25.35
N ILE A 15 -0.83 6.74 -25.50
CA ILE A 15 -0.04 5.92 -24.57
C ILE A 15 1.39 6.46 -24.48
N ALA A 16 2.03 6.78 -25.61
CA ALA A 16 3.38 7.34 -25.64
C ALA A 16 3.46 8.73 -24.98
N LYS A 17 2.40 9.52 -25.09
CA LYS A 17 2.24 10.83 -24.41
C LYS A 17 1.88 10.71 -22.92
N GLY A 18 1.64 9.50 -22.41
CA GLY A 18 1.28 9.26 -21.01
C GLY A 18 -0.17 9.61 -20.67
N LEU A 19 -1.05 9.79 -21.66
CA LEU A 19 -2.46 10.15 -21.49
C LEU A 19 -3.33 8.93 -21.17
N ARG A 20 -2.89 8.10 -20.22
CA ARG A 20 -3.57 6.86 -19.80
C ARG A 20 -4.25 7.03 -18.45
N ASN A 21 -5.26 6.22 -18.21
CA ASN A 21 -5.94 6.13 -16.92
C ASN A 21 -5.11 5.36 -15.86
N VAL A 22 -3.95 5.91 -15.51
CA VAL A 22 -3.08 5.38 -14.47
C VAL A 22 -2.95 6.42 -13.38
N THR A 23 -3.36 6.09 -12.16
CA THR A 23 -3.16 6.96 -11.01
C THR A 23 -1.75 6.82 -10.46
N SER A 24 -1.12 7.93 -10.10
CA SER A 24 0.27 7.91 -9.59
C SER A 24 0.39 7.31 -8.19
N LYS A 25 -0.73 7.17 -7.46
CA LYS A 25 -0.76 7.00 -6.00
C LYS A 25 -1.30 5.68 -5.47
N THR A 26 -1.88 4.80 -6.31
CA THR A 26 -2.34 3.47 -5.84
C THR A 26 -1.29 2.40 -6.11
N ARG A 27 -0.05 2.67 -5.68
CA ARG A 27 1.05 1.74 -5.88
C ARG A 27 1.16 0.80 -4.70
N THR A 28 0.99 -0.50 -4.92
CA THR A 28 1.46 -1.50 -3.96
C THR A 28 2.98 -1.33 -3.82
N LYS A 29 3.49 -1.44 -2.57
CA LYS A 29 4.92 -1.22 -2.25
C LYS A 29 5.83 -1.95 -3.23
N ARG A 30 6.77 -1.28 -3.88
CA ARG A 30 7.70 -1.97 -4.79
C ARG A 30 8.56 -2.97 -4.01
N THR A 31 9.00 -4.04 -4.66
CA THR A 31 9.94 -5.01 -4.05
C THR A 31 11.20 -4.32 -3.52
N GLN A 32 11.67 -3.27 -4.18
CA GLN A 32 12.82 -2.47 -3.76
C GLN A 32 12.54 -1.67 -2.48
N GLU A 33 11.34 -1.12 -2.35
CA GLU A 33 10.91 -0.40 -1.13
C GLU A 33 10.84 -1.37 0.05
N ILE A 34 10.30 -2.59 -0.16
CA ILE A 34 10.30 -3.66 0.86
C ILE A 34 11.72 -4.00 1.33
N VAL A 35 12.66 -4.17 0.39
CA VAL A 35 14.05 -4.49 0.72
C VAL A 35 14.69 -3.33 1.49
N PHE A 36 14.48 -2.09 1.06
CA PHE A 36 15.07 -0.91 1.69
C PHE A 36 14.52 -0.70 3.12
N GLU A 37 13.21 -0.79 3.31
CA GLU A 37 12.57 -0.64 4.63
C GLU A 37 13.04 -1.72 5.62
N ASN A 38 13.19 -2.97 5.17
CA ASN A 38 13.69 -4.03 6.04
C ASN A 38 15.18 -3.85 6.36
N LEU A 39 16.01 -3.49 5.38
CA LEU A 39 17.44 -3.26 5.59
C LEU A 39 17.72 -2.08 6.53
N PHE A 40 17.01 -0.97 6.35
CA PHE A 40 17.16 0.26 7.14
C PHE A 40 16.16 0.35 8.30
N SER A 41 15.69 -0.79 8.79
CA SER A 41 14.85 -0.84 9.99
C SER A 41 15.62 -0.39 11.23
N ILE A 42 14.91 0.16 12.21
CA ILE A 42 15.51 0.61 13.48
C ILE A 42 16.25 -0.53 14.19
N PHE A 43 15.77 -1.77 14.05
CA PHE A 43 16.41 -2.96 14.61
C PHE A 43 17.74 -3.28 13.94
N ASN A 44 17.79 -3.19 12.61
CA ASN A 44 19.05 -3.40 11.88
C ASN A 44 20.05 -2.29 12.18
N LEU A 45 19.59 -1.05 12.40
CA LEU A 45 20.45 0.03 12.86
C LEU A 45 21.04 -0.27 14.24
N VAL A 46 20.24 -0.72 15.21
CA VAL A 46 20.74 -1.10 16.55
C VAL A 46 21.74 -2.26 16.45
N VAL A 47 21.44 -3.29 15.63
CA VAL A 47 22.37 -4.40 15.39
C VAL A 47 23.70 -3.92 14.78
N LEU A 48 23.65 -3.02 13.80
CA LEU A 48 24.86 -2.43 13.20
C LEU A 48 25.66 -1.63 14.22
N VAL A 49 25.00 -0.91 15.15
CA VAL A 49 25.66 -0.22 16.26
C VAL A 49 26.37 -1.23 17.18
N VAL A 50 25.73 -2.35 17.52
CA VAL A 50 26.36 -3.39 18.36
C VAL A 50 27.54 -4.05 17.64
N ILE A 51 27.42 -4.36 16.34
CA ILE A 51 28.53 -4.89 15.54
C ILE A 51 29.68 -3.87 15.50
N GLY A 52 29.38 -2.59 15.27
CA GLY A 52 30.38 -1.51 15.28
C GLY A 52 31.08 -1.39 16.64
N PHE A 53 30.33 -1.52 17.73
CA PHE A 53 30.85 -1.53 19.10
C PHE A 53 31.79 -2.72 19.35
N LEU A 54 31.39 -3.93 18.99
CA LEU A 54 32.22 -5.14 19.11
C LEU A 54 33.49 -5.05 18.25
N LEU A 55 33.38 -4.55 17.01
CA LEU A 55 34.54 -4.37 16.12
C LEU A 55 35.50 -3.28 16.62
N PHE A 56 34.99 -2.20 17.21
CA PHE A 56 35.82 -1.17 17.82
C PHE A 56 36.72 -1.76 18.92
N PHE A 57 36.14 -2.56 19.83
CA PHE A 57 36.92 -3.24 20.86
C PHE A 57 37.80 -4.36 20.32
N TYR A 58 37.39 -5.06 19.25
CA TYR A 58 38.26 -5.98 18.53
C TYR A 58 39.54 -5.29 18.03
N PHE A 59 39.43 -4.12 17.40
CA PHE A 59 40.60 -3.40 16.89
C PHE A 59 41.53 -2.91 18.01
N ARG A 60 40.99 -2.60 19.18
CA ARG A 60 41.75 -2.19 20.38
C ARG A 60 42.48 -3.37 21.03
N THR A 61 41.78 -4.49 21.27
CA THR A 61 42.28 -5.60 22.10
C THR A 61 42.83 -6.77 21.30
N ARG A 62 42.57 -6.82 19.97
CA ARG A 62 42.93 -7.91 19.05
C ARG A 62 42.43 -9.29 19.50
N ASN A 63 41.34 -9.35 20.25
CA ASN A 63 40.78 -10.60 20.75
C ASN A 63 39.90 -11.28 19.69
N SER A 64 40.25 -12.51 19.31
CA SER A 64 39.52 -13.30 18.32
C SER A 64 38.07 -13.65 18.72
N THR A 65 37.70 -13.59 20.00
CA THR A 65 36.32 -13.86 20.42
C THR A 65 35.34 -12.77 19.97
N LEU A 66 35.74 -11.50 20.04
CA LEU A 66 34.88 -10.36 19.67
C LEU A 66 34.57 -10.32 18.17
N ILE A 67 35.51 -10.75 17.32
CA ILE A 67 35.25 -10.86 15.88
C ILE A 67 34.31 -12.04 15.59
N LEU A 68 34.45 -13.16 16.30
CA LEU A 68 33.52 -14.29 16.18
C LEU A 68 32.10 -13.90 16.62
N ASP A 69 31.96 -13.16 17.72
CA ASP A 69 30.67 -12.65 18.18
C ASP A 69 30.09 -11.65 17.15
N SER A 70 30.89 -10.72 16.63
CA SER A 70 30.45 -9.77 15.59
C SER A 70 29.94 -10.48 14.33
N VAL A 71 30.67 -11.51 13.88
CA VAL A 71 30.28 -12.34 12.73
C VAL A 71 29.01 -13.13 13.06
N GLY A 72 28.88 -13.69 14.26
CA GLY A 72 27.69 -14.41 14.70
C GLY A 72 26.45 -13.51 14.68
N VAL A 73 26.55 -12.30 15.22
CA VAL A 73 25.49 -11.30 15.21
C VAL A 73 25.12 -10.89 13.79
N LEU A 74 26.12 -10.66 12.93
CA LEU A 74 25.89 -10.35 11.52
C LEU A 74 25.16 -11.48 10.79
N VAL A 75 25.55 -12.74 11.01
CA VAL A 75 24.92 -13.91 10.38
C VAL A 75 23.45 -14.03 10.81
N VAL A 76 23.17 -13.89 12.11
CA VAL A 76 21.79 -13.93 12.62
C VAL A 76 20.95 -12.79 12.03
N ALA A 77 21.50 -11.58 11.97
CA ALA A 77 20.82 -10.42 11.40
C ALA A 77 20.53 -10.58 9.91
N LEU A 78 21.47 -11.13 9.14
CA LEU A 78 21.29 -11.44 7.72
C LEU A 78 20.20 -12.49 7.50
N ILE A 79 20.19 -13.55 8.31
CA ILE A 79 19.14 -14.59 8.26
C ILE A 79 17.77 -13.96 8.54
N ASN A 80 17.63 -13.21 9.63
CA ASN A 80 16.35 -12.60 10.02
C ASN A 80 15.86 -11.58 8.98
N THR A 81 16.75 -10.73 8.46
CA THR A 81 16.40 -9.77 7.40
C THR A 81 15.98 -10.47 6.12
N THR A 82 16.69 -11.55 5.73
CA THR A 82 16.35 -12.34 4.54
C THR A 82 14.99 -13.03 4.70
N LEU A 83 14.71 -13.60 5.88
CA LEU A 83 13.42 -14.19 6.20
C LEU A 83 12.30 -13.13 6.14
N ALA A 84 12.53 -11.95 6.72
CA ALA A 84 11.57 -10.85 6.71
C ALA A 84 11.22 -10.42 5.28
N ILE A 85 12.23 -10.11 4.46
CA ILE A 85 12.05 -9.74 3.06
C ILE A 85 11.34 -10.85 2.26
N SER A 86 11.75 -12.11 2.43
CA SER A 86 11.14 -13.23 1.69
C SER A 86 9.66 -13.40 2.04
N GLN A 87 9.32 -13.30 3.33
CA GLN A 87 7.96 -13.46 3.81
C GLN A 87 7.07 -12.27 3.40
N GLU A 88 7.59 -11.04 3.47
CA GLU A 88 6.87 -9.84 3.02
C GLU A 88 6.64 -9.84 1.49
N ILE A 89 7.62 -10.28 0.69
CA ILE A 89 7.44 -10.44 -0.76
C ILE A 89 6.40 -11.52 -1.08
N LYS A 90 6.42 -12.66 -0.37
CA LYS A 90 5.42 -13.72 -0.55
C LYS A 90 4.01 -13.21 -0.21
N ALA A 91 3.88 -12.49 0.90
CA ALA A 91 2.65 -11.81 1.30
C ALA A 91 2.17 -10.85 0.21
N LYS A 92 3.03 -9.93 -0.25
CA LYS A 92 2.69 -8.98 -1.33
C LYS A 92 2.20 -9.70 -2.59
N ARG A 93 2.93 -10.73 -3.06
CA ARG A 93 2.56 -11.47 -4.27
C ARG A 93 1.21 -12.17 -4.14
N ALA A 94 0.85 -12.64 -2.96
CA ALA A 94 -0.47 -13.21 -2.71
C ALA A 94 -1.57 -12.14 -2.85
N LEU A 95 -1.31 -10.92 -2.37
CA LEU A 95 -2.21 -9.78 -2.50
C LEU A 95 -2.35 -9.28 -3.94
N ASP A 96 -1.23 -9.10 -4.65
CA ASP A 96 -1.26 -8.63 -6.04
C ASP A 96 -2.10 -9.60 -6.93
N LYS A 97 -1.96 -10.92 -6.72
CA LYS A 97 -2.74 -11.93 -7.46
C LYS A 97 -4.25 -11.83 -7.21
N VAL A 98 -4.64 -11.46 -5.99
CA VAL A 98 -6.04 -11.23 -5.64
C VAL A 98 -6.55 -9.97 -6.33
N SER A 99 -5.79 -8.88 -6.32
CA SER A 99 -6.18 -7.63 -6.98
C SER A 99 -6.39 -7.81 -8.48
N LEU A 100 -5.57 -8.62 -9.15
CA LEU A 100 -5.70 -8.92 -10.60
C LEU A 100 -6.97 -9.72 -10.95
N LEU A 101 -7.55 -10.47 -10.00
CA LEU A 101 -8.77 -11.25 -10.25
C LEU A 101 -10.05 -10.40 -10.20
N LEU A 102 -9.95 -9.12 -9.83
CA LEU A 102 -11.09 -8.23 -9.61
C LEU A 102 -11.05 -6.98 -10.51
N GLU A 103 -10.15 -6.93 -11.48
CA GLU A 103 -10.11 -5.87 -12.49
C GLU A 103 -11.38 -5.92 -13.35
N ARG A 104 -12.27 -4.93 -13.15
CA ARG A 104 -13.48 -4.78 -13.93
C ARG A 104 -13.09 -4.30 -15.33
N LYS A 105 -13.38 -5.10 -16.35
CA LYS A 105 -13.20 -4.68 -17.74
C LYS A 105 -14.19 -3.59 -18.11
N VAL A 106 -13.77 -2.71 -19.01
CA VAL A 106 -14.58 -1.65 -19.61
C VAL A 106 -14.68 -1.92 -21.09
N THR A 107 -15.85 -1.71 -21.67
CA THR A 107 -16.04 -1.83 -23.11
C THR A 107 -15.85 -0.45 -23.74
N VAL A 108 -14.91 -0.37 -24.68
CA VAL A 108 -14.64 0.82 -25.49
C VAL A 108 -14.90 0.52 -26.95
N ILE A 109 -15.14 1.56 -27.75
CA ILE A 109 -15.22 1.44 -29.20
C ILE A 109 -13.90 1.94 -29.78
N ARG A 110 -13.18 1.07 -30.47
CA ARG A 110 -11.91 1.37 -31.16
C ARG A 110 -11.91 0.70 -32.52
N ASP A 111 -11.40 1.41 -33.53
CA ASP A 111 -11.43 0.95 -34.94
C ASP A 111 -12.82 0.49 -35.42
N GLY A 112 -13.89 1.05 -34.85
CA GLY A 112 -15.30 0.70 -35.13
C GLY A 112 -15.83 -0.55 -34.42
N GLU A 113 -15.03 -1.21 -33.57
CA GLU A 113 -15.41 -2.44 -32.87
C GLU A 113 -15.50 -2.23 -31.35
N GLU A 114 -16.42 -2.96 -30.70
CA GLU A 114 -16.49 -3.04 -29.23
C GLU A 114 -15.36 -3.92 -28.69
N VAL A 115 -14.42 -3.31 -27.96
CA VAL A 115 -13.27 -3.99 -27.36
C VAL A 115 -13.35 -3.89 -25.84
N SER A 116 -13.24 -5.03 -25.16
CA SER A 116 -13.23 -5.09 -23.70
C SER A 116 -11.80 -5.01 -23.16
N ILE A 117 -11.44 -3.88 -22.56
CA ILE A 117 -10.11 -3.54 -22.08
C ILE A 117 -10.07 -3.35 -20.56
N ASP A 118 -8.86 -3.34 -19.99
CA ASP A 118 -8.68 -2.96 -18.59
C ASP A 118 -8.88 -1.44 -18.40
N GLN A 119 -9.37 -1.03 -17.22
CA GLN A 119 -9.55 0.38 -16.89
C GLN A 119 -8.28 1.21 -17.06
N LYS A 120 -7.09 0.64 -16.84
CA LYS A 120 -5.78 1.29 -16.98
C LYS A 120 -5.37 1.51 -18.43
N GLU A 121 -6.01 0.80 -19.36
CA GLU A 121 -5.74 0.92 -20.79
C GLU A 121 -6.58 2.02 -21.46
N ILE A 122 -7.52 2.61 -20.74
CA ILE A 122 -8.29 3.77 -21.19
C ILE A 122 -7.34 4.95 -21.39
N VAL A 123 -7.49 5.65 -22.51
CA VAL A 123 -6.78 6.88 -22.85
C VAL A 123 -7.76 8.04 -22.99
N VAL A 124 -7.24 9.28 -22.96
CA VAL A 124 -8.03 10.46 -23.34
C VAL A 124 -8.61 10.27 -24.74
N ASP A 125 -9.82 10.74 -24.97
CA ASP A 125 -10.63 10.62 -26.18
C ASP A 125 -11.12 9.20 -26.52
N ASP A 126 -10.91 8.19 -25.65
CA ASP A 126 -11.56 6.89 -25.86
C ASP A 126 -13.08 7.06 -25.80
N LEU A 127 -13.77 6.41 -26.75
CA LEU A 127 -15.22 6.31 -26.74
C LEU A 127 -15.63 5.09 -25.92
N ILE A 128 -16.25 5.32 -24.78
CA ILE A 128 -16.58 4.30 -23.78
C ILE A 128 -18.07 4.01 -23.84
N LEU A 129 -18.42 2.72 -23.90
CA LEU A 129 -19.80 2.26 -23.89
C LEU A 129 -20.31 2.16 -22.45
N LEU A 130 -21.50 2.71 -22.21
CA LEU A 130 -22.20 2.63 -20.93
C LEU A 130 -23.45 1.79 -21.07
N LYS A 131 -23.57 0.78 -20.21
CA LYS A 131 -24.79 -0.01 -19.98
C LYS A 131 -25.22 0.16 -18.53
N ARG A 132 -26.49 -0.13 -18.27
CA ARG A 132 -27.03 -0.18 -16.92
C ARG A 132 -26.17 -1.08 -16.01
N GLY A 133 -25.78 -0.54 -14.87
CA GLY A 133 -24.92 -1.19 -13.87
C GLY A 133 -23.43 -0.88 -14.05
N ASP A 134 -23.02 -0.28 -15.17
CA ASP A 134 -21.63 0.10 -15.38
C ASP A 134 -21.24 1.28 -14.50
N GLN A 135 -20.02 1.23 -14.00
CA GLN A 135 -19.38 2.33 -13.30
C GLN A 135 -18.73 3.27 -14.32
N ILE A 136 -18.86 4.56 -14.10
CA ILE A 136 -18.12 5.57 -14.85
C ILE A 136 -16.71 5.62 -14.28
N VAL A 137 -15.72 5.25 -15.10
CA VAL A 137 -14.34 5.04 -14.66
C VAL A 137 -13.49 6.30 -14.78
N VAL A 138 -13.76 7.12 -15.80
CA VAL A 138 -13.03 8.34 -16.12
C VAL A 138 -14.03 9.47 -16.36
N ASP A 139 -13.62 10.72 -16.16
CA ASP A 139 -14.52 11.85 -16.44
C ASP A 139 -14.60 12.06 -17.96
N GLY A 140 -15.75 12.52 -18.42
CA GLY A 140 -15.94 12.76 -19.83
C GLY A 140 -17.24 13.44 -20.17
N ARG A 141 -17.59 13.32 -21.45
CA ARG A 141 -18.78 13.96 -22.03
C ARG A 141 -19.60 12.95 -22.81
N VAL A 142 -20.91 12.97 -22.61
CA VAL A 142 -21.83 12.05 -23.31
C VAL A 142 -21.80 12.35 -24.80
N GLU A 143 -21.54 11.31 -25.60
CA GLU A 143 -21.63 11.37 -27.06
C GLU A 143 -23.01 10.92 -27.52
N THR A 144 -23.53 9.83 -26.93
CA THR A 144 -24.89 9.34 -27.21
C THR A 144 -25.62 9.00 -25.92
N SER A 145 -26.91 9.34 -25.86
CA SER A 145 -27.77 9.05 -24.71
C SER A 145 -29.09 8.42 -25.15
N ASN A 146 -29.38 7.23 -24.65
CA ASN A 146 -30.68 6.61 -24.72
C ASN A 146 -31.20 6.41 -23.29
N HIS A 147 -31.94 7.42 -22.79
CA HIS A 147 -32.51 7.41 -21.45
C HIS A 147 -31.45 7.17 -20.35
N LEU A 148 -30.28 7.78 -20.53
CA LEU A 148 -29.14 7.60 -19.65
C LEU A 148 -29.39 8.33 -18.32
N GLU A 149 -29.53 7.55 -17.25
CA GLU A 149 -29.63 8.06 -15.88
C GLU A 149 -28.37 7.69 -15.11
N ILE A 150 -27.72 8.70 -14.53
CA ILE A 150 -26.47 8.55 -13.79
C ILE A 150 -26.69 8.91 -12.32
N ASP A 151 -26.28 7.99 -11.44
CA ASP A 151 -26.24 8.20 -10.01
C ASP A 151 -24.87 8.77 -9.60
N GLU A 152 -24.88 10.05 -9.21
CA GLU A 152 -23.70 10.78 -8.70
C GLU A 152 -23.70 10.89 -7.17
N SER A 153 -24.52 10.09 -6.46
CA SER A 153 -24.68 10.15 -5.00
C SER A 153 -23.37 9.95 -4.24
N LEU A 154 -22.48 9.08 -4.71
CA LEU A 154 -21.17 8.85 -4.09
C LEU A 154 -20.26 10.08 -4.14
N LEU A 155 -20.52 11.02 -5.04
CA LEU A 155 -19.72 12.23 -5.24
C LEU A 155 -20.35 13.46 -4.60
N THR A 156 -21.69 13.54 -4.64
CA THR A 156 -22.47 14.73 -4.26
C THR A 156 -23.23 14.55 -2.95
N GLY A 157 -23.53 13.31 -2.55
CA GLY A 157 -24.43 12.97 -1.45
C GLY A 157 -25.91 13.03 -1.82
N GLU A 158 -26.26 13.39 -3.05
CA GLU A 158 -27.65 13.47 -3.50
C GLU A 158 -28.08 12.17 -4.18
N SER A 159 -29.15 11.55 -3.68
CA SER A 159 -29.59 10.21 -4.13
C SER A 159 -30.46 10.22 -5.39
N VAL A 160 -30.71 11.38 -6.00
CA VAL A 160 -31.60 11.48 -7.16
C VAL A 160 -30.77 11.29 -8.43
N PRO A 161 -31.02 10.25 -9.24
CA PRO A 161 -30.32 10.07 -10.50
C PRO A 161 -30.54 11.25 -11.44
N LEU A 162 -29.46 11.66 -12.11
CA LEU A 162 -29.48 12.75 -13.08
C LEU A 162 -29.64 12.18 -14.48
N PHE A 163 -30.61 12.71 -15.23
CA PHE A 163 -30.72 12.46 -16.66
C PHE A 163 -29.58 13.17 -17.38
N LYS A 164 -28.84 12.43 -18.22
CA LYS A 164 -27.77 12.97 -19.05
C LYS A 164 -28.16 12.91 -20.51
N SER A 165 -28.07 14.03 -21.20
CA SER A 165 -28.27 14.17 -22.63
C SER A 165 -26.91 14.20 -23.35
N GLU A 166 -26.93 14.20 -24.68
CA GLU A 166 -25.72 14.41 -25.48
C GLU A 166 -25.03 15.72 -25.08
N SER A 167 -23.70 15.73 -25.05
CA SER A 167 -22.83 16.82 -24.60
C SER A 167 -22.81 17.13 -23.09
N ASP A 168 -23.63 16.46 -22.27
CA ASP A 168 -23.57 16.62 -20.81
C ASP A 168 -22.30 16.01 -20.22
N GLU A 169 -21.81 16.61 -19.13
CA GLU A 169 -20.65 16.11 -18.39
C GLU A 169 -21.01 14.90 -17.52
N ILE A 170 -20.08 13.95 -17.48
CA ILE A 170 -20.15 12.74 -16.67
C ILE A 170 -18.89 12.66 -15.80
N LEU A 171 -19.09 12.34 -14.52
CA LEU A 171 -18.04 12.28 -13.52
C LEU A 171 -17.66 10.83 -13.19
N SER A 172 -16.36 10.56 -13.08
CA SER A 172 -15.82 9.31 -12.58
C SER A 172 -16.29 9.02 -11.15
N GLY A 173 -16.56 7.76 -10.85
CA GLY A 173 -17.10 7.31 -9.56
C GLY A 173 -18.61 7.20 -9.52
N SER A 174 -19.32 7.78 -10.48
CA SER A 174 -20.77 7.64 -10.65
C SER A 174 -21.16 6.29 -11.28
N PHE A 175 -22.45 5.96 -11.26
CA PHE A 175 -22.99 4.71 -11.81
C PHE A 175 -24.12 4.94 -12.80
N CYS A 176 -24.14 4.18 -13.90
CA CYS A 176 -25.27 4.16 -14.81
C CYS A 176 -26.41 3.31 -14.20
N VAL A 177 -27.52 3.93 -13.81
CA VAL A 177 -28.65 3.22 -13.19
C VAL A 177 -29.72 2.79 -14.17
N SER A 178 -29.85 3.50 -15.30
CA SER A 178 -30.81 3.21 -16.36
C SER A 178 -30.29 3.69 -17.72
N GLY A 179 -30.85 3.12 -18.78
CA GLY A 179 -30.51 3.45 -20.17
C GLY A 179 -29.19 2.85 -20.65
N ASN A 180 -28.75 3.35 -21.81
CA ASN A 180 -27.44 3.09 -22.37
C ASN A 180 -26.97 4.31 -23.17
N GLY A 181 -25.68 4.32 -23.48
CA GLY A 181 -25.08 5.43 -24.21
C GLY A 181 -23.60 5.25 -24.41
N THR A 182 -22.96 6.27 -24.94
CA THR A 182 -21.49 6.34 -25.04
C THR A 182 -21.02 7.69 -24.54
N TYR A 183 -19.79 7.76 -24.03
CA TYR A 183 -19.15 9.00 -23.63
C TYR A 183 -17.69 9.00 -24.02
N VAL A 184 -17.15 10.18 -24.30
CA VAL A 184 -15.75 10.39 -24.64
C VAL A 184 -14.97 10.72 -23.36
N ALA A 185 -13.87 10.02 -23.12
CA ALA A 185 -12.99 10.26 -21.98
C ALA A 185 -12.26 11.60 -22.12
N GLU A 186 -12.55 12.59 -21.26
CA GLU A 186 -11.87 13.90 -21.31
C GLU A 186 -10.72 13.97 -20.30
N LYS A 187 -10.90 13.38 -19.11
CA LYS A 187 -9.88 13.37 -18.05
C LYS A 187 -9.66 11.95 -17.58
N VAL A 188 -8.40 11.55 -17.45
CA VAL A 188 -8.00 10.20 -17.05
C VAL A 188 -7.00 10.26 -15.89
N GLY A 189 -6.87 9.18 -15.13
CA GLY A 189 -5.89 9.08 -14.06
C GLY A 189 -6.11 10.12 -12.97
N ASP A 190 -5.05 10.78 -12.52
CA ASP A 190 -5.10 11.72 -11.39
C ASP A 190 -5.99 12.96 -11.65
N ASP A 191 -6.31 13.26 -12.91
CA ASP A 191 -7.15 14.41 -13.27
C ASP A 191 -8.66 14.17 -13.11
N CYS A 192 -9.08 12.92 -12.98
CA CYS A 192 -10.46 12.53 -12.74
C CYS A 192 -11.01 13.11 -11.42
N TYR A 193 -12.29 13.47 -11.41
CA TYR A 193 -12.98 14.05 -10.28
C TYR A 193 -12.95 13.13 -9.05
N ALA A 194 -13.25 11.83 -9.20
CA ALA A 194 -13.16 10.87 -8.10
C ALA A 194 -11.75 10.82 -7.48
N ASN A 195 -10.71 10.91 -8.29
CA ASN A 195 -9.32 10.90 -7.81
C ASN A 195 -8.96 12.20 -7.09
N LYS A 196 -9.44 13.36 -7.57
CA LYS A 196 -9.28 14.65 -6.88
C LYS A 196 -9.99 14.69 -5.54
N VAL A 197 -11.23 14.20 -5.45
CA VAL A 197 -11.97 14.08 -4.19
C VAL A 197 -11.24 13.15 -3.22
N THR A 198 -10.78 11.99 -3.70
CA THR A 198 -9.98 11.05 -2.92
C THR A 198 -8.67 11.67 -2.43
N ASP A 199 -8.00 12.47 -3.24
CA ASP A 199 -6.75 13.15 -2.88
C ASP A 199 -6.96 14.23 -1.82
N ILE A 200 -8.06 14.98 -1.89
CA ILE A 200 -8.45 15.95 -0.85
C ILE A 200 -8.71 15.21 0.47
N ALA A 201 -9.46 14.11 0.43
CA ALA A 201 -9.69 13.27 1.60
C ALA A 201 -8.38 12.67 2.17
N LYS A 202 -7.43 12.26 1.32
CA LYS A 202 -6.12 11.73 1.73
C LYS A 202 -5.19 12.76 2.37
N LYS A 203 -5.37 14.07 2.10
CA LYS A 203 -4.60 15.14 2.78
C LYS A 203 -4.95 15.24 4.28
N LEU A 204 -6.04 14.62 4.74
CA LEU A 204 -6.29 14.39 6.16
C LEU A 204 -5.30 13.32 6.66
N LYS A 205 -4.40 13.75 7.55
CA LYS A 205 -3.18 13.04 8.00
C LYS A 205 -3.28 11.52 8.03
N HIS A 206 -2.25 10.87 7.48
CA HIS A 206 -1.95 9.45 7.71
C HIS A 206 -1.64 9.24 9.21
N ASN A 207 -2.68 8.89 9.98
CA ASN A 207 -2.48 8.50 11.37
C ASN A 207 -2.04 7.03 11.42
N LEU A 208 -1.03 6.73 12.24
CA LEU A 208 -0.67 5.35 12.58
C LEU A 208 -1.90 4.62 13.12
N THR A 209 -2.05 3.35 12.76
CA THR A 209 -3.14 2.53 13.29
C THR A 209 -2.96 2.26 14.79
N PRO A 210 -4.03 1.91 15.52
CA PRO A 210 -3.89 1.54 16.93
C PRO A 210 -2.85 0.45 17.22
N LEU A 211 -2.72 -0.57 16.35
CA LEU A 211 -1.73 -1.65 16.47
C LEU A 211 -0.35 -1.13 16.14
N GLN A 212 -0.19 -0.31 15.10
CA GLN A 212 1.10 0.34 14.82
C GLN A 212 1.56 1.14 16.03
N LYS A 213 0.69 1.97 16.62
CA LYS A 213 1.00 2.70 17.85
C LYS A 213 1.35 1.77 19.02
N LYS A 214 0.62 0.65 19.19
CA LYS A 214 0.91 -0.33 20.25
C LYS A 214 2.25 -1.05 20.00
N LEU A 215 2.54 -1.42 18.77
CA LEU A 215 3.80 -2.06 18.37
C LEU A 215 4.96 -1.09 18.58
N ASP A 216 4.83 0.16 18.16
CA ASP A 216 5.81 1.21 18.41
C ASP A 216 6.05 1.38 19.91
N HIS A 217 4.98 1.40 20.71
CA HIS A 217 5.12 1.53 22.16
C HIS A 217 5.79 0.31 22.81
N ILE A 218 5.53 -0.91 22.32
CA ILE A 218 6.25 -2.12 22.75
C ILE A 218 7.73 -2.02 22.38
N VAL A 219 8.05 -1.58 21.17
CA VAL A 219 9.42 -1.41 20.69
C VAL A 219 10.16 -0.34 21.52
N GLU A 220 9.55 0.82 21.74
CA GLU A 220 10.08 1.89 22.60
C GLU A 220 10.33 1.38 24.02
N THR A 221 9.36 0.66 24.59
CA THR A 221 9.49 0.09 25.94
C THR A 221 10.64 -0.91 26.02
N LEU A 222 10.78 -1.80 25.04
CA LEU A 222 11.88 -2.78 25.00
C LEU A 222 13.25 -2.11 24.84
N LEU A 223 13.34 -1.04 24.04
CA LEU A 223 14.57 -0.25 23.92
C LEU A 223 14.92 0.46 25.24
N VAL A 224 13.93 1.05 25.92
CA VAL A 224 14.14 1.68 27.24
C VAL A 224 14.55 0.65 28.29
N VAL A 225 13.93 -0.53 28.32
CA VAL A 225 14.31 -1.63 29.23
C VAL A 225 15.72 -2.11 28.92
N SER A 226 16.07 -2.31 27.65
CA SER A 226 17.41 -2.71 27.23
C SER A 226 18.48 -1.69 27.64
N ALA A 227 18.23 -0.40 27.39
CA ALA A 227 19.13 0.67 27.80
C ALA A 227 19.25 0.76 29.33
N SER A 228 18.16 0.54 30.06
CA SER A 228 18.16 0.54 31.53
C SER A 228 18.98 -0.62 32.08
N LEU A 229 18.88 -1.81 31.50
CA LEU A 229 19.69 -2.98 31.90
C LEU A 229 21.18 -2.77 31.59
N VAL A 230 21.51 -2.19 30.43
CA VAL A 230 22.89 -1.79 30.11
C VAL A 230 23.42 -0.77 31.13
N LEU A 231 22.62 0.22 31.51
CA LEU A 231 22.99 1.21 32.51
C LEU A 231 23.18 0.58 33.89
N LEU A 232 22.30 -0.35 34.29
CA LEU A 232 22.42 -1.07 35.55
C LEU A 232 23.71 -1.91 35.60
N GLU A 233 24.01 -2.64 34.52
CA GLU A 233 25.26 -3.41 34.41
C GLU A 233 26.48 -2.47 34.53
N LEU A 234 26.43 -1.29 33.90
CA LEU A 234 27.52 -0.29 33.97
C LEU A 234 27.71 0.31 35.37
N LEU A 235 26.63 0.50 36.14
CA LEU A 235 26.68 1.16 37.45
C LEU A 235 26.96 0.19 38.61
N PHE A 236 26.48 -1.05 38.51
CA PHE A 236 26.44 -1.99 39.62
C PHE A 236 27.34 -3.22 39.45
N ASP A 237 27.87 -3.51 38.26
CA ASP A 237 28.87 -4.58 38.12
C ASP A 237 30.20 -4.09 38.74
N PRO A 238 30.65 -4.65 39.88
CA PRO A 238 31.92 -4.29 40.49
C PRO A 238 33.13 -4.66 39.61
N HIS A 239 32.90 -5.41 38.52
CA HIS A 239 33.89 -5.79 37.53
C HIS A 239 33.66 -5.08 36.19
N ALA A 240 32.84 -4.01 36.18
CA ALA A 240 32.63 -3.15 35.02
C ALA A 240 33.95 -2.53 34.55
N ASN A 241 34.59 -3.21 33.62
CA ASN A 241 35.83 -2.77 33.00
C ASN A 241 35.71 -2.92 31.49
N MET A 242 35.98 -1.83 30.77
CA MET A 242 35.98 -1.79 29.32
C MET A 242 37.18 -2.53 28.71
N ASP A 243 38.13 -2.98 29.53
CA ASP A 243 39.17 -3.92 29.12
C ASP A 243 38.78 -5.40 29.40
N ASP A 244 37.67 -5.66 30.11
CA ASP A 244 37.11 -7.01 30.26
C ASP A 244 36.21 -7.36 29.06
N MET A 245 36.59 -8.39 28.33
CA MET A 245 35.88 -8.82 27.14
C MET A 245 34.55 -9.47 27.48
N ASP A 246 34.45 -10.17 28.62
CA ASP A 246 33.19 -10.79 29.01
C ASP A 246 32.17 -9.73 29.41
N PHE A 247 32.60 -8.61 29.98
CA PHE A 247 31.75 -7.44 30.23
C PHE A 247 31.18 -6.84 28.93
N ILE A 248 32.03 -6.57 27.92
CA ILE A 248 31.61 -6.06 26.60
C ILE A 248 30.61 -7.00 25.93
N ARG A 249 30.87 -8.31 26.01
CA ARG A 249 30.02 -9.36 25.44
C ARG A 249 28.66 -9.41 26.14
N ARG A 250 28.63 -9.28 27.48
CA ARG A 250 27.38 -9.19 28.26
C ARG A 250 26.55 -7.98 27.82
N LEU A 251 27.14 -6.79 27.74
CA LEU A 251 26.44 -5.58 27.28
C LEU A 251 25.83 -5.77 25.89
N SER A 252 26.60 -6.30 24.94
CA SER A 252 26.15 -6.55 23.57
C SER A 252 25.01 -7.57 23.54
N THR A 253 25.09 -8.62 24.36
CA THR A 253 24.07 -9.67 24.48
C THR A 253 22.76 -9.12 25.03
N ILE A 254 22.80 -8.22 26.03
CA ILE A 254 21.60 -7.56 26.57
C ILE A 254 20.87 -6.80 25.46
N VAL A 255 21.60 -6.02 24.65
CA VAL A 255 21.00 -5.24 23.56
C VAL A 255 20.35 -6.15 22.53
N ILE A 256 21.10 -7.13 22.01
CA ILE A 256 20.62 -8.01 20.93
C ILE A 256 19.42 -8.86 21.37
N SER A 257 19.44 -9.35 22.61
CA SER A 257 18.41 -10.28 23.12
C SER A 257 17.03 -9.61 23.29
N LEU A 258 17.00 -8.29 23.41
CA LEU A 258 15.77 -7.52 23.63
C LEU A 258 15.20 -6.91 22.34
N ILE A 259 15.85 -7.10 21.19
CA ILE A 259 15.36 -6.63 19.89
C ILE A 259 14.26 -7.57 19.39
N PRO A 260 12.99 -7.14 19.31
CA PRO A 260 11.87 -8.01 18.93
C PRO A 260 11.75 -8.14 17.41
N GLN A 261 12.78 -8.65 16.72
CA GLN A 261 12.80 -8.75 15.25
C GLN A 261 11.62 -9.55 14.69
N GLY A 262 11.19 -10.59 15.41
CA GLY A 262 10.04 -11.41 15.03
C GLY A 262 8.69 -10.71 15.16
N LEU A 263 8.56 -9.68 16.01
CA LEU A 263 7.27 -9.03 16.29
C LEU A 263 6.74 -8.29 15.06
N VAL A 264 7.60 -7.50 14.41
CA VAL A 264 7.21 -6.72 13.22
C VAL A 264 6.92 -7.63 12.03
N LEU A 265 7.70 -8.68 11.87
CA LEU A 265 7.48 -9.71 10.85
C LEU A 265 6.14 -10.41 11.02
N MET A 266 5.83 -10.84 12.24
CA MET A 266 4.55 -11.48 12.55
C MET A 266 3.37 -10.54 12.30
N ALA A 267 3.48 -9.27 12.69
CA ALA A 267 2.44 -8.28 12.42
C ALA A 267 2.17 -8.13 10.91
N SER A 268 3.22 -7.99 10.09
CA SER A 268 3.11 -7.89 8.63
C SER A 268 2.45 -9.13 8.00
N ILE A 269 2.80 -10.33 8.47
CA ILE A 269 2.20 -11.59 8.00
C ILE A 269 0.74 -11.67 8.40
N THR A 270 0.40 -11.34 9.64
CA THR A 270 -0.98 -11.34 10.13
C THR A 270 -1.84 -10.39 9.29
N PHE A 271 -1.34 -9.19 8.98
CA PHE A 271 -2.05 -8.26 8.09
C PHE A 271 -2.25 -8.82 6.68
N ALA A 272 -1.20 -9.38 6.08
CA ALA A 272 -1.31 -9.96 4.75
C ALA A 272 -2.30 -11.13 4.70
N LEU A 273 -2.30 -12.01 5.70
CA LEU A 273 -3.27 -13.09 5.82
C LEU A 273 -4.69 -12.56 6.05
N GLY A 274 -4.84 -11.47 6.82
CA GLY A 274 -6.10 -10.77 7.01
C GLY A 274 -6.67 -10.26 5.69
N VAL A 275 -5.87 -9.57 4.88
CA VAL A 275 -6.32 -9.07 3.56
C VAL A 275 -6.69 -10.25 2.67
N TYR A 276 -5.86 -11.30 2.64
CA TYR A 276 -6.14 -12.49 1.84
C TYR A 276 -7.46 -13.18 2.23
N ARG A 277 -7.80 -13.22 3.52
CA ARG A 277 -9.09 -13.77 3.98
C ARG A 277 -10.26 -12.88 3.59
N ILE A 278 -10.15 -11.56 3.75
CA ILE A 278 -11.20 -10.60 3.38
C ILE A 278 -11.44 -10.61 1.87
N SER A 279 -10.39 -10.77 1.07
CA SER A 279 -10.55 -10.85 -0.37
C SER A 279 -11.25 -12.11 -0.86
N ARG A 280 -11.16 -13.22 -0.11
CA ARG A 280 -11.87 -14.46 -0.43
C ARG A 280 -13.40 -14.35 -0.28
N ILE A 281 -13.90 -13.33 0.43
CA ILE A 281 -15.33 -13.03 0.57
C ILE A 281 -15.80 -11.87 -0.34
N GLY A 282 -14.95 -11.44 -1.29
CA GLY A 282 -15.32 -10.44 -2.31
C GLY A 282 -15.08 -8.98 -1.92
N ALA A 283 -14.46 -8.71 -0.76
CA ALA A 283 -14.13 -7.35 -0.33
C ALA A 283 -12.66 -7.00 -0.61
N ILE A 284 -12.41 -5.80 -1.13
CA ILE A 284 -11.05 -5.33 -1.48
C ILE A 284 -10.52 -4.42 -0.37
N VAL A 285 -9.33 -4.73 0.12
CA VAL A 285 -8.63 -3.89 1.10
C VAL A 285 -7.51 -3.12 0.39
N GLU A 286 -7.74 -1.84 0.11
CA GLU A 286 -6.74 -0.99 -0.55
C GLU A 286 -5.56 -0.60 0.35
N LYS A 287 -5.78 -0.56 1.67
CA LYS A 287 -4.76 -0.19 2.67
C LYS A 287 -4.67 -1.27 3.74
N LEU A 288 -3.47 -1.80 4.01
CA LEU A 288 -3.23 -2.79 5.08
C LEU A 288 -3.80 -2.33 6.45
N ASN A 289 -3.65 -1.04 6.73
CA ASN A 289 -4.16 -0.35 7.91
C ASN A 289 -5.70 -0.34 8.04
N ALA A 290 -6.44 -0.56 6.94
CA ALA A 290 -7.89 -0.52 6.93
C ALA A 290 -8.52 -1.72 7.63
N ILE A 291 -7.87 -2.90 7.61
CA ILE A 291 -8.36 -4.09 8.34
C ILE A 291 -8.48 -3.80 9.82
N GLU A 292 -7.44 -3.21 10.37
CA GLU A 292 -7.39 -2.92 11.78
C GLU A 292 -8.36 -1.82 12.16
N SER A 293 -8.43 -0.78 11.33
CA SER A 293 -9.39 0.30 11.50
C SER A 293 -10.81 -0.26 11.53
N PHE A 294 -11.13 -1.18 10.61
CA PHE A 294 -12.42 -1.86 10.54
C PHE A 294 -12.71 -2.71 11.79
N SER A 295 -11.71 -3.42 12.33
CA SER A 295 -11.86 -4.20 13.58
C SER A 295 -12.14 -3.35 14.83
N ASN A 296 -11.80 -2.06 14.78
CA ASN A 296 -12.04 -1.10 15.86
C ASN A 296 -13.25 -0.18 15.58
N VAL A 297 -14.03 -0.44 14.53
CA VAL A 297 -15.24 0.34 14.25
C VAL A 297 -16.27 0.10 15.34
N GLN A 298 -16.66 1.18 16.02
CA GLN A 298 -17.73 1.16 17.03
C GLN A 298 -19.05 1.69 16.47
N ILE A 299 -18.98 2.57 15.47
CA ILE A 299 -20.12 3.21 14.83
C ILE A 299 -19.97 3.01 13.33
N VAL A 300 -20.94 2.32 12.73
CA VAL A 300 -21.04 2.19 11.28
C VAL A 300 -22.04 3.23 10.80
N CYS A 301 -21.56 4.26 10.10
CA CYS A 301 -22.42 5.17 9.36
C CYS A 301 -22.59 4.60 7.96
N MET A 302 -23.81 4.19 7.61
CA MET A 302 -24.14 3.75 6.26
C MET A 302 -24.83 4.88 5.52
N ASP A 303 -24.49 5.05 4.24
CA ASP A 303 -25.32 5.84 3.35
C ASP A 303 -26.60 5.07 3.03
N LYS A 304 -27.68 5.77 2.70
CA LYS A 304 -28.98 5.15 2.39
C LYS A 304 -29.01 4.60 0.96
N THR A 305 -28.36 5.28 0.03
CA THR A 305 -28.50 5.01 -1.40
C THR A 305 -27.27 4.26 -1.90
N GLY A 306 -27.47 3.05 -2.41
CA GLY A 306 -26.39 2.26 -3.01
C GLY A 306 -25.42 1.58 -2.03
N THR A 307 -25.68 1.62 -0.71
CA THR A 307 -24.95 0.90 0.35
C THR A 307 -25.88 -0.11 1.04
#